data_AF-A0A7W1JRB6-F1
#
_entry.id   AF-A0A7W1JRB6-F1
#
_cell.length_a   1.000
_cell.length_b   1.000
_cell.length_c   1.000
_cell.angle_alpha   90.00
_cell.angle_beta   90.00
_cell.angle_gamma   90.00
#
_symmetry.space_group_name_H-M   'P 1'
#
loop_
_entity.id
_entity.type
_entity.pdbx_description
1 polymer ?
#
loop_
_entity_poly.entity_id
_entity_poly.type
_entity_poly.pdbx_seq_one_letter_code
_entity_poly.pdbx_strand_id
1 'polypeptide(L)'
;MYTIADYDFDGPYTQLYEIVDQRGVFVVLSDSGGEWRVLDVDCAEYVRSAIERHPRIQKWKDACYHGGLSYAVYYSGVRSDAEME
;
A
#
# COMPACT_ATOMS: atom_id res chain seq x y z
N MET A 1 7.06 7.71 4.06
CA MET A 1 7.76 7.38 2.82
C MET A 1 8.56 6.11 3.08
N TYR A 2 8.34 5.10 2.26
CA TYR A 2 8.86 3.75 2.44
C TYR A 2 9.28 3.20 1.08
N THR A 3 10.55 2.86 0.93
CA THR A 3 11.12 2.46 -0.36
C THR A 3 10.90 0.97 -0.60
N ILE A 4 10.30 0.63 -1.75
CA ILE A 4 10.05 -0.74 -2.19
C ILE A 4 10.52 -0.87 -3.64
N ALA A 5 11.50 -1.75 -3.88
CA ALA A 5 12.07 -2.00 -5.22
C ALA A 5 12.44 -0.70 -5.98
N ASP A 6 13.08 0.24 -5.29
CA ASP A 6 13.53 1.57 -5.77
C ASP A 6 12.43 2.60 -6.06
N TYR A 7 11.18 2.32 -5.68
CA TYR A 7 10.09 3.29 -5.70
C TYR A 7 9.76 3.76 -4.28
N ASP A 8 9.53 5.05 -4.12
CA ASP A 8 9.08 5.63 -2.86
C ASP A 8 7.56 5.57 -2.76
N PHE A 9 7.08 4.79 -1.79
CA PHE A 9 5.67 4.70 -1.46
C PHE A 9 5.33 5.59 -0.27
N ASP A 10 4.12 6.13 -0.27
CA ASP A 10 3.51 6.76 0.88
C ASP A 10 3.10 5.71 1.92
N GLY A 11 3.26 6.04 3.21
CA GLY A 11 3.07 5.11 4.33
C GLY A 11 4.40 4.61 4.94
N PRO A 12 4.40 3.43 5.60
CA PRO A 12 3.27 2.49 5.73
C PRO A 12 2.15 3.02 6.64
N TYR A 13 0.90 2.87 6.18
CA TYR A 13 -0.32 3.25 6.89
C TYR A 13 -0.89 2.05 7.64
N THR A 14 -1.36 2.28 8.86
CA THR A 14 -2.03 1.23 9.66
C THR A 14 -3.54 1.34 9.60
N GLN A 15 -4.06 2.50 9.18
CA GLN A 15 -5.49 2.76 9.08
C GLN A 15 -5.88 3.14 7.66
N LEU A 16 -6.95 2.53 7.13
CA LEU A 16 -7.41 2.78 5.76
C LEU A 16 -7.86 4.23 5.53
N TYR A 17 -8.30 4.95 6.57
CA TYR A 17 -8.73 6.34 6.42
C TYR A 17 -7.57 7.30 6.12
N GLU A 18 -6.32 6.89 6.38
CA GLU A 18 -5.10 7.67 6.07
C GLU A 18 -4.77 7.63 4.57
N ILE A 19 -5.36 6.66 3.85
CA ILE A 19 -5.12 6.42 2.43
C ILE A 19 -6.10 7.27 1.60
N VAL A 20 -5.56 8.11 0.72
CA VAL A 20 -6.35 8.82 -0.30
C VAL A 20 -6.89 7.81 -1.31
N ASP A 21 -8.20 7.88 -1.59
CA ASP A 21 -8.89 6.91 -2.45
C ASP A 21 -8.85 7.34 -3.91
N GLN A 22 -7.66 7.22 -4.51
CA GLN A 22 -7.40 7.57 -5.90
C GLN A 22 -6.61 6.47 -6.59
N ARG A 23 -6.28 6.67 -7.87
CA ARG A 23 -5.57 5.68 -8.68
C ARG A 23 -4.15 5.47 -8.16
N GLY A 24 -3.72 4.22 -8.08
CA GLY A 24 -2.37 3.89 -7.63
C GLY A 24 -2.07 2.40 -7.59
N VAL A 25 -0.86 2.11 -7.13
CA VAL A 25 -0.39 0.78 -6.72
C VAL A 25 -0.37 0.76 -5.20
N PHE A 26 -0.87 -0.31 -4.59
CA PHE A 26 -0.76 -0.51 -3.15
C PHE A 26 0.00 -1.80 -2.85
N VAL A 27 0.75 -1.75 -1.75
CA VAL A 27 1.52 -2.87 -1.21
C VAL A 27 0.98 -3.21 0.16
N VAL A 28 0.66 -4.47 0.38
CA VAL A 28 0.23 -5.00 1.67
C VAL A 28 1.45 -5.50 2.41
N LEU A 29 1.65 -5.00 3.62
CA LEU A 29 2.82 -5.26 4.45
C LEU A 29 2.40 -5.92 5.76
N SER A 30 3.27 -6.79 6.26
CA SER A 30 3.24 -7.29 7.64
C SER A 30 4.49 -6.84 8.36
N ASP A 31 4.33 -6.26 9.55
CA ASP A 31 5.43 -6.16 10.51
C ASP A 31 5.53 -7.49 11.27
N SER A 32 6.74 -7.99 11.47
CA SER A 32 7.01 -9.15 12.33
C SER A 32 8.21 -8.84 13.22
N GLY A 33 7.99 -7.99 14.23
CA GLY A 33 8.99 -7.67 15.24
C GLY A 33 10.15 -6.80 14.71
N GLY A 34 9.88 -5.88 13.79
CA GLY A 34 10.87 -4.98 13.21
C GLY A 34 11.35 -5.37 11.80
N GLU A 35 10.87 -6.50 11.28
CA GLU A 35 11.06 -6.88 9.88
C GLU A 35 9.76 -6.72 9.09
N TRP A 36 9.81 -5.88 8.07
CA TRP A 36 8.70 -5.69 7.14
C TRP A 36 8.74 -6.72 6.02
N ARG A 37 7.61 -7.38 5.76
CA ARG A 37 7.44 -8.31 4.64
C ARG A 37 6.31 -7.86 3.73
N VAL A 38 6.55 -7.93 2.43
CA VAL A 38 5.51 -7.76 1.41
C VAL A 38 4.67 -9.02 1.34
N LEU A 39 3.37 -8.87 1.61
CA LEU A 39 2.39 -9.95 1.48
C LEU A 39 1.75 -9.97 0.09
N ASP A 40 1.54 -8.78 -0.50
CA ASP A 40 0.83 -8.63 -1.77
C ASP A 40 1.10 -7.27 -2.40
N VAL A 41 0.91 -7.18 -3.71
CA VAL A 41 0.99 -5.94 -4.49
C VAL A 41 -0.13 -5.97 -5.52
N ASP A 42 -0.91 -4.89 -5.60
CA ASP A 42 -1.95 -4.76 -6.63
C ASP A 42 -2.14 -3.30 -7.04
N CYS A 43 -2.88 -3.07 -8.13
CA CYS A 43 -3.20 -1.73 -8.61
C CYS A 43 -4.72 -1.50 -8.66
N ALA A 44 -5.13 -0.25 -8.49
CA ALA A 44 -6.54 0.10 -8.49
C ALA A 44 -6.78 1.55 -8.93
N GLU A 45 -7.98 1.80 -9.45
CA GLU A 45 -8.50 3.16 -9.71
C GLU A 45 -8.83 3.91 -8.41
N TYR A 46 -9.15 3.18 -7.34
CA TYR A 46 -9.52 3.70 -6.02
C TYR A 46 -8.87 2.80 -4.97
N VAL A 47 -7.63 3.09 -4.60
CA VAL A 47 -6.80 2.19 -3.79
C VAL A 47 -7.40 1.84 -2.43
N ARG A 48 -8.00 2.81 -1.73
CA ARG A 48 -8.56 2.56 -0.38
C ARG A 48 -9.77 1.63 -0.49
N SER A 49 -10.67 1.92 -1.42
CA SER A 49 -11.84 1.09 -1.71
C SER A 49 -11.45 -0.32 -2.15
N ALA A 50 -10.39 -0.44 -2.96
CA ALA A 50 -9.88 -1.73 -3.42
C ALA A 50 -9.30 -2.57 -2.28
N ILE A 51 -8.53 -1.96 -1.37
CA ILE A 51 -7.98 -2.64 -0.18
C ILE A 51 -9.13 -3.11 0.73
N GLU A 52 -10.10 -2.23 1.03
CA GLU A 52 -11.23 -2.52 1.92
C GLU A 52 -12.05 -3.74 1.45
N ARG A 53 -12.24 -3.86 0.14
CA ARG A 53 -13.09 -4.89 -0.47
C ARG A 53 -12.30 -6.03 -1.10
N HIS A 54 -10.99 -6.10 -0.85
CA HIS A 54 -10.13 -7.02 -1.57
C HIS A 54 -10.49 -8.48 -1.25
N PRO A 55 -10.66 -9.37 -2.25
CA PRO A 55 -11.02 -10.77 -2.00
C PRO A 55 -9.95 -11.53 -1.21
N ARG A 56 -8.69 -11.07 -1.25
CA ARG A 56 -7.57 -11.65 -0.48
C ARG A 56 -7.42 -11.07 0.93
N ILE A 57 -8.28 -10.15 1.38
CA ILE A 57 -8.11 -9.46 2.68
C ILE A 57 -8.00 -10.43 3.86
N GLN A 58 -8.78 -11.52 3.86
CA GLN A 58 -8.70 -12.52 4.92
C GLN A 58 -7.37 -13.28 4.87
N LYS A 59 -6.89 -13.62 3.67
CA LYS A 59 -5.58 -14.29 3.50
C LYS A 59 -4.42 -13.41 3.97
N TRP A 60 -4.50 -12.09 3.74
CA TRP A 60 -3.50 -11.16 4.26
C TRP A 60 -3.47 -11.17 5.79
N LYS A 61 -4.64 -11.12 6.43
CA LYS A 61 -4.76 -11.20 7.90
C LYS A 61 -4.21 -12.51 8.44
N ASP A 62 -4.52 -13.62 7.79
CA ASP A 62 -4.05 -14.95 8.21
C ASP A 62 -2.53 -15.11 8.03
N ALA A 63 -1.94 -14.44 7.04
CA ALA A 63 -0.49 -14.43 6.79
C ALA A 63 0.29 -13.46 7.69
N CYS A 64 -0.40 -12.54 8.38
CA CYS A 64 0.20 -11.54 9.24
C CYS A 64 0.40 -12.10 10.66
N TYR A 65 1.64 -12.43 11.01
CA TYR A 65 1.99 -12.94 12.34
C TYR A 65 2.38 -11.78 13.26
N HIS A 66 1.44 -11.33 14.12
CA HIS A 66 1.65 -10.34 15.17
C HIS A 66 2.29 -9.01 14.71
N GLY A 67 1.48 -7.96 14.57
CA GLY A 67 1.94 -6.62 14.16
C GLY A 67 0.88 -5.82 13.42
N GLY A 68 -0.10 -6.52 12.84
CA GLY A 68 -1.19 -5.91 12.08
C GLY A 68 -0.79 -5.65 10.63
N LEU A 69 -1.80 -5.54 9.76
CA LEU A 69 -1.59 -5.20 8.37
C LEU A 69 -1.27 -3.72 8.25
N SER A 70 -0.24 -3.42 7.45
CA SER A 70 0.05 -2.06 7.02
C SER A 70 0.02 -1.96 5.50
N TYR A 71 -0.14 -0.76 4.99
CA TYR A 71 -0.30 -0.52 3.56
C TYR A 71 0.62 0.61 3.11
N ALA A 72 1.35 0.39 2.02
CA ALA A 72 2.10 1.45 1.37
C ALA A 72 1.49 1.73 -0.01
N VAL A 73 1.43 2.99 -0.44
CA VAL A 73 0.73 3.37 -1.68
C VAL A 73 1.60 4.25 -2.56
N TYR A 74 1.63 3.95 -3.85
CA TYR A 74 2.22 4.78 -4.89
C TYR A 74 1.09 5.29 -5.79
N TYR A 75 0.85 6.60 -5.77
CA TYR A 75 -0.26 7.20 -6.51
C TYR A 75 0.10 7.46 -7.97
N SER A 76 -0.65 6.86 -8.89
CA SER A 76 -0.50 7.08 -10.33
C SER A 76 -1.49 8.15 -10.78
N GLY A 77 -1.23 9.39 -10.37
CA GLY A 77 -2.20 10.46 -10.56
C GLY A 77 -1.72 11.89 -10.31
N VAL A 78 -0.44 12.10 -10.01
CA VAL A 78 0.15 13.44 -10.08
C VAL A 78 1.36 13.36 -10.99
N ARG A 79 1.12 13.51 -12.30
CA ARG A 79 2.14 14.17 -13.13
C ARG A 79 2.22 15.59 -12.56
N SER A 80 3.25 15.91 -11.80
CA SER A 80 3.73 17.28 -11.81
C SER A 80 4.16 17.55 -13.24
N ASP A 81 3.57 18.56 -13.87
CA ASP A 81 4.00 19.12 -15.15
C ASP A 81 5.41 19.74 -15.03
N ALA A 82 6.41 18.95 -14.67
CA ALA A 82 7.78 19.38 -14.36
C ALA A 82 8.86 18.62 -15.15
N GLU A 83 8.48 17.90 -16.20
CA GLU A 83 9.44 17.30 -17.15
C GLU A 83 9.06 17.66 -18.60
N MET A 84 8.93 18.96 -18.85
CA MET A 84 9.13 19.54 -20.18
C MET A 84 10.20 20.62 -20.07
N GLU A 85 11.47 20.20 -20.04
CA GLU A 85 12.61 21.02 -20.48
C GLU A 85 13.20 20.40 -21.76
#